data_AF-A0A5B0H653-F1
#
_entry.id   AF-A0A5B0H653-F1
#
_cell.length_a   1.000
_cell.length_b   1.000
_cell.length_c   1.000
_cell.angle_alpha   90.00
_cell.angle_beta   90.00
_cell.angle_gamma   90.00
#
_symmetry.space_group_name_H-M   'P 1'
#
loop_
_entity.id
_entity.type
_entity.pdbx_description
1 polymer ?
#
loop_
_entity_poly.entity_id
_entity_poly.type
_entity_poly.pdbx_seq_one_letter_code
_entity_poly.pdbx_strand_id
1 'polypeptide(L)'
;MTKTTARALALALACTTPVALALTPAIARAQGVMQSQPSGVLSLNAQASAEVPQDVVNITLFYEQQASDPSTLTATLNQRADSALQKARGVSGVTARTGSFSIFPSTDRDGRISAWRGRTEVVLESRDFGAASKLAGEMASIMQVGNVQFSLSPEAQRAAEQKLSGEAIKSFRDQAASSAQAFGFSGYSIREVNVNHSGVMPRPMMMMSARAMGADAKGMAPMPLEGGTSTVTVNVSGSVQMK
;
A
#
# COMPACT_ATOMS: atom_id res chain seq x y z
N MET A 1 -62.29 -98.30 -16.02
CA MET A 1 -62.94 -97.76 -17.25
C MET A 1 -62.19 -96.49 -17.64
N THR A 2 -62.27 -96.09 -18.90
CA THR A 2 -61.69 -94.85 -19.48
C THR A 2 -60.15 -94.78 -19.49
N LYS A 3 -59.60 -95.26 -20.61
CA LYS A 3 -58.21 -95.60 -20.95
C LYS A 3 -57.52 -94.43 -21.65
N THR A 4 -56.37 -93.94 -21.18
CA THR A 4 -54.97 -94.37 -21.50
C THR A 4 -54.50 -94.03 -22.91
N THR A 5 -53.38 -93.30 -23.03
CA THR A 5 -52.23 -93.54 -23.95
C THR A 5 -51.31 -92.31 -23.92
N ALA A 6 -50.07 -92.40 -23.42
CA ALA A 6 -48.87 -92.98 -24.04
C ALA A 6 -48.20 -92.10 -25.12
N ARG A 7 -46.92 -91.81 -24.86
CA ARG A 7 -45.78 -91.66 -25.79
C ARG A 7 -45.71 -90.46 -26.75
N ALA A 8 -44.59 -89.74 -26.58
CA ALA A 8 -43.48 -89.54 -27.53
C ALA A 8 -43.63 -88.65 -28.79
N LEU A 9 -42.65 -87.74 -28.89
CA LEU A 9 -41.88 -87.27 -30.07
C LEU A 9 -42.60 -86.75 -31.33
N ALA A 10 -42.25 -85.51 -31.73
CA ALA A 10 -41.65 -85.25 -33.06
C ALA A 10 -40.98 -83.86 -33.11
N LEU A 11 -39.76 -83.84 -33.64
CA LEU A 11 -38.89 -82.69 -33.94
C LEU A 11 -39.39 -81.90 -35.18
N ALA A 12 -39.22 -80.58 -35.18
CA ALA A 12 -39.03 -79.79 -36.41
C ALA A 12 -38.11 -78.58 -36.13
N LEU A 13 -37.15 -78.38 -37.03
CA LEU A 13 -35.96 -77.54 -36.93
C LEU A 13 -36.24 -76.03 -36.87
N ALA A 14 -35.41 -75.31 -36.10
CA ALA A 14 -35.27 -73.85 -36.07
C ALA A 14 -33.78 -73.47 -36.08
N CYS A 15 -33.43 -72.36 -36.77
CA CYS A 15 -32.23 -71.48 -36.64
C CYS A 15 -32.05 -70.75 -37.99
N THR A 16 -31.84 -69.44 -38.15
CA THR A 16 -31.28 -68.39 -37.27
C THR A 16 -31.53 -66.98 -37.86
N THR A 17 -31.81 -65.99 -36.97
CA THR A 17 -31.40 -64.55 -36.94
C THR A 17 -31.89 -63.56 -38.03
N PRO A 18 -32.23 -62.28 -37.68
CA PRO A 18 -31.36 -61.35 -36.95
C PRO A 18 -31.95 -60.51 -35.81
N VAL A 19 -30.99 -59.98 -35.04
CA VAL A 19 -31.02 -59.17 -33.82
C VAL A 19 -31.58 -57.77 -34.08
N ALA A 20 -32.53 -57.31 -33.26
CA ALA A 20 -32.99 -55.92 -33.23
C ALA A 20 -32.53 -55.27 -31.92
N LEU A 21 -31.59 -54.32 -32.02
CA LEU A 21 -31.17 -53.43 -30.92
C LEU A 21 -32.30 -52.45 -30.60
N ALA A 22 -32.92 -52.57 -29.42
CA ALA A 22 -33.81 -51.54 -28.90
C ALA A 22 -32.97 -50.44 -28.22
N LEU A 23 -32.81 -49.31 -28.90
CA LEU A 23 -32.28 -48.07 -28.32
C LEU A 23 -33.35 -47.44 -27.41
N THR A 24 -33.09 -47.41 -26.11
CA THR A 24 -33.85 -46.58 -25.16
C THR A 24 -33.19 -45.20 -25.08
N PRO A 25 -33.90 -44.08 -25.35
CA PRO A 25 -33.33 -42.76 -25.18
C PRO A 25 -33.26 -42.42 -23.69
N ALA A 26 -32.05 -42.29 -23.17
CA ALA A 26 -31.80 -41.68 -21.86
C ALA A 26 -32.08 -40.18 -21.95
N ILE A 27 -33.21 -39.72 -21.41
CA ILE A 27 -33.51 -38.29 -21.27
C ILE A 27 -32.62 -37.74 -20.16
N ALA A 28 -31.49 -37.13 -20.52
CA ALA A 28 -30.67 -36.35 -19.62
C ALA A 28 -31.47 -35.10 -19.18
N ARG A 29 -31.96 -35.08 -17.95
CA ARG A 29 -32.50 -33.87 -17.34
C ARG A 29 -31.36 -32.93 -17.02
N ALA A 30 -31.09 -31.98 -17.91
CA ALA A 30 -30.31 -30.80 -17.58
C ALA A 30 -31.07 -30.02 -16.49
N GLN A 31 -30.66 -30.18 -15.24
CA GLN A 31 -31.08 -29.29 -14.16
C GLN A 31 -30.45 -27.93 -14.44
N GLY A 32 -31.15 -27.09 -15.21
CA GLY A 32 -30.82 -25.68 -15.33
C GLY A 32 -30.91 -25.08 -13.94
N VAL A 33 -29.77 -24.78 -13.33
CA VAL A 33 -29.72 -23.91 -12.15
C VAL A 33 -30.31 -22.58 -12.61
N MET A 34 -31.57 -22.32 -12.29
CA MET A 34 -32.16 -20.99 -12.48
C MET A 34 -31.38 -20.04 -11.58
N GLN A 35 -30.36 -19.40 -12.13
CA GLN A 35 -29.72 -18.28 -11.44
C GLN A 35 -30.78 -17.18 -11.34
N SER A 36 -31.31 -17.00 -10.14
CA SER A 36 -32.24 -15.92 -9.82
C SER A 36 -31.60 -14.61 -10.27
N GLN A 37 -32.22 -13.93 -11.23
CA GLN A 37 -31.67 -12.66 -11.72
C GLN A 37 -31.62 -11.69 -10.54
N PRO A 38 -30.46 -11.07 -10.24
CA PRO A 38 -30.33 -10.21 -9.07
C PRO A 38 -31.33 -9.05 -9.21
N SER A 39 -32.35 -9.00 -8.35
CA SER A 39 -33.32 -7.92 -8.29
C SER A 39 -33.14 -7.21 -6.96
N GLY A 40 -32.94 -5.89 -6.95
CA GLY A 40 -32.68 -5.13 -5.72
C GLY A 40 -31.22 -5.18 -5.22
N VAL A 41 -30.24 -5.28 -6.11
CA VAL A 41 -28.83 -5.11 -5.76
C VAL A 41 -28.45 -3.64 -5.76
N LEU A 42 -27.77 -3.20 -4.69
CA LEU A 42 -27.25 -1.85 -4.54
C LEU A 42 -25.74 -1.91 -4.34
N SER A 43 -25.00 -1.20 -5.19
CA SER A 43 -23.55 -1.01 -5.04
C SER A 43 -23.29 0.25 -4.22
N LEU A 44 -22.40 0.15 -3.22
CA LEU A 44 -22.09 1.21 -2.29
C LEU A 44 -20.58 1.41 -2.17
N ASN A 45 -20.21 2.65 -1.85
CA ASN A 45 -18.85 3.03 -1.49
C ASN A 45 -18.92 3.98 -0.30
N ALA A 46 -18.25 3.62 0.78
CA ALA A 46 -18.12 4.42 1.97
C ALA A 46 -16.64 4.61 2.31
N GLN A 47 -16.29 5.75 2.88
CA GLN A 47 -14.91 6.06 3.24
C GLN A 47 -14.85 6.68 4.63
N ALA A 48 -13.73 6.46 5.32
CA ALA A 48 -13.37 7.17 6.55
C ALA A 48 -11.94 7.68 6.41
N SER A 49 -11.68 8.89 6.90
CA SER A 49 -10.36 9.48 6.90
C SER A 49 -10.08 10.23 8.20
N ALA A 50 -8.80 10.26 8.58
CA ALA A 50 -8.34 11.02 9.74
C ALA A 50 -6.98 11.65 9.45
N GLU A 51 -6.75 12.80 10.07
CA GLU A 51 -5.43 13.42 10.14
C GLU A 51 -4.66 12.81 11.32
N VAL A 52 -3.46 12.31 11.04
CA VAL A 52 -2.60 11.65 12.02
C VAL A 52 -1.30 12.44 12.10
N PRO A 53 -0.85 12.86 13.31
CA PRO A 53 0.43 13.51 13.46
C PRO A 53 1.57 12.62 12.97
N GLN A 54 2.50 13.21 12.23
CA GLN A 54 3.74 12.54 11.83
C GLN A 54 4.64 12.39 13.05
N ASP A 55 5.13 11.17 13.28
CA ASP A 55 5.88 10.77 14.47
C ASP A 55 7.33 10.37 14.14
N VAL A 56 7.77 10.52 12.88
CA VAL A 56 9.13 10.26 12.44
C VAL A 56 9.70 11.47 11.72
N VAL A 57 10.92 11.86 12.06
CA VAL A 57 11.72 12.83 11.32
C VAL A 57 12.83 12.11 10.54
N ASN A 58 13.01 12.52 9.29
CA ASN A 58 14.09 12.12 8.40
C ASN A 58 14.93 13.37 8.08
N ILE A 59 16.19 13.40 8.51
CA ILE A 59 17.14 14.49 8.21
C ILE A 59 18.17 13.97 7.22
N THR A 60 18.16 14.49 6.00
CA THR A 60 19.19 14.21 5.00
C THR A 60 20.35 15.16 5.18
N LEU A 61 21.50 14.60 5.55
CA LEU A 61 22.79 15.26 5.56
C LEU A 61 23.52 14.96 4.26
N PHE A 62 24.26 15.93 3.71
CA PHE A 62 25.07 15.72 2.52
C PHE A 62 26.47 16.31 2.65
N TYR A 63 27.43 15.74 1.93
CA TYR A 63 28.74 16.32 1.70
C TYR A 63 29.04 16.27 0.22
N GLU A 64 29.52 17.39 -0.33
CA GLU A 64 29.83 17.54 -1.74
C GLU A 64 31.23 18.11 -1.91
N GLN A 65 31.98 17.56 -2.87
CA GLN A 65 33.34 18.00 -3.17
C GLN A 65 33.64 17.84 -4.65
N GLN A 66 34.62 18.62 -5.12
CA GLN A 66 35.25 18.44 -6.42
C GLN A 66 36.71 18.01 -6.27
N ALA A 67 37.16 17.10 -7.14
CA ALA A 67 38.55 16.67 -7.20
C ALA A 67 38.98 16.41 -8.66
N SER A 68 40.28 16.40 -8.92
CA SER A 68 40.83 16.07 -10.24
C SER A 68 40.72 14.58 -10.58
N ASP A 69 40.72 13.72 -9.55
CA ASP A 69 40.69 12.27 -9.70
C ASP A 69 39.44 11.66 -9.03
N PRO A 70 38.69 10.79 -9.73
CA PRO A 70 37.45 10.23 -9.20
C PRO A 70 37.68 9.20 -8.07
N SER A 71 38.83 8.54 -8.03
CA SER A 71 39.12 7.53 -7.01
C SER A 71 39.39 8.18 -5.64
N THR A 72 40.18 9.25 -5.61
CA THR A 72 40.44 10.06 -4.42
C THR A 72 39.17 10.75 -3.90
N LEU A 73 38.32 11.23 -4.82
CA LEU A 73 37.00 11.76 -4.49
C LEU A 73 36.12 10.69 -3.83
N THR A 74 36.01 9.51 -4.44
CA THR A 74 35.23 8.39 -3.88
C THR A 74 35.67 8.03 -2.47
N ALA A 75 36.99 7.91 -2.25
CA ALA A 75 37.54 7.60 -0.93
C ALA A 75 37.19 8.67 0.10
N THR A 76 37.29 9.95 -0.27
CA THR A 76 36.96 11.08 0.62
C THR A 76 35.47 11.11 0.98
N LEU A 77 34.59 10.90 -0.01
CA LEU A 77 33.15 10.83 0.21
C LEU A 77 32.78 9.67 1.14
N ASN A 78 33.33 8.48 0.91
CA ASN A 78 33.09 7.32 1.77
C ASN A 78 33.57 7.57 3.20
N GLN A 79 34.76 8.15 3.39
CA GLN A 79 35.28 8.48 4.70
C GLN A 79 34.37 9.46 5.46
N ARG A 80 33.82 10.46 4.76
CA ARG A 80 32.85 11.42 5.33
C ARG A 80 31.56 10.73 5.76
N ALA A 81 31.01 9.86 4.90
CA ALA A 81 29.82 9.08 5.21
C ALA A 81 30.05 8.12 6.39
N ASP A 82 31.17 7.41 6.43
CA ASP A 82 31.52 6.50 7.52
C ASP A 82 31.67 7.23 8.86
N SER A 83 32.36 8.39 8.85
CA SER A 83 32.51 9.23 10.05
C SER A 83 31.14 9.71 10.55
N ALA A 84 30.24 10.06 9.63
CA ALA A 84 28.89 10.48 9.96
C ALA A 84 28.05 9.32 10.55
N LEU A 85 28.11 8.14 9.95
CA LEU A 85 27.43 6.94 10.44
C LEU A 85 27.95 6.51 11.82
N GLN A 86 29.26 6.56 12.05
CA GLN A 86 29.86 6.25 13.35
C GLN A 86 29.39 7.22 14.44
N LYS A 87 29.35 8.52 14.15
CA LYS A 87 28.87 9.52 15.10
C LYS A 87 27.39 9.32 15.45
N ALA A 88 26.57 8.95 14.47
CA ALA A 88 25.16 8.69 14.69
C ALA A 88 24.89 7.42 15.53
N ARG A 89 25.68 6.36 15.37
CA ARG A 89 25.56 5.12 16.17
C ARG A 89 25.72 5.34 17.68
N GLY A 90 26.34 6.45 18.09
CA GLY A 90 26.50 6.82 19.50
C GLY A 90 25.26 7.44 20.14
N VAL A 91 24.20 7.73 19.37
CA VAL A 91 22.99 8.42 19.87
C VAL A 91 21.80 7.45 19.92
N SER A 92 21.30 7.19 21.12
CA SER A 92 20.10 6.36 21.31
C SER A 92 18.86 7.03 20.70
N GLY A 93 18.02 6.25 20.03
CA GLY A 93 16.77 6.73 19.43
C GLY A 93 16.93 7.34 18.03
N VAL A 94 18.16 7.49 17.54
CA VAL A 94 18.43 7.92 16.16
C VAL A 94 19.04 6.76 15.38
N THR A 95 18.46 6.43 14.24
CA THR A 95 19.06 5.49 13.28
C THR A 95 19.66 6.29 12.13
N ALA A 96 20.75 5.78 11.55
CA ALA A 96 21.40 6.41 10.41
C ALA A 96 21.65 5.40 9.31
N ARG A 97 21.43 5.83 8.07
CA ARG A 97 21.65 5.03 6.86
C ARG A 97 22.26 5.87 5.77
N THR A 98 23.03 5.22 4.89
CA THR A 98 23.54 5.87 3.68
C THR A 98 22.37 6.28 2.79
N GLY A 99 22.43 7.51 2.27
CA GLY A 99 21.48 8.08 1.32
C GLY A 99 22.00 7.95 -0.12
N SER A 100 21.72 8.97 -0.94
CA SER A 100 22.23 8.99 -2.31
C SER A 100 23.75 9.16 -2.36
N PHE A 101 24.36 8.53 -3.35
CA PHE A 101 25.78 8.68 -3.67
C PHE A 101 25.89 8.90 -5.17
N SER A 102 26.60 9.94 -5.58
CA SER A 102 26.78 10.27 -6.99
C SER A 102 28.15 10.87 -7.23
N ILE A 103 28.75 10.51 -8.37
CA ILE A 103 29.97 11.10 -8.90
C ILE A 103 29.76 11.31 -10.39
N PHE A 104 30.09 12.49 -10.88
CA PHE A 104 29.93 12.85 -12.28
C PHE A 104 31.07 13.77 -12.74
N PRO A 105 31.51 13.63 -14.01
CA PRO A 105 32.53 14.49 -14.55
C PRO A 105 31.99 15.92 -14.70
N SER A 106 32.85 16.89 -14.42
CA SER A 106 32.68 18.29 -14.75
C SER A 106 33.52 18.60 -15.97
N THR A 107 32.88 19.16 -16.99
CA THR A 107 33.49 19.43 -18.28
C THR A 107 33.83 20.91 -18.41
N ASP A 108 34.96 21.23 -19.03
CA ASP A 108 35.32 22.61 -19.40
C ASP A 108 34.53 23.10 -20.63
N ARG A 109 34.88 24.32 -21.11
CA ARG A 109 34.26 24.91 -22.29
C ARG A 109 34.55 24.16 -23.59
N ASP A 110 35.61 23.36 -23.63
CA ASP A 110 36.07 22.62 -24.81
C ASP A 110 35.49 21.20 -24.85
N GLY A 111 34.61 20.83 -23.90
CA GLY A 111 34.04 19.50 -23.84
C GLY A 111 34.94 18.46 -23.18
N ARG A 112 36.06 18.87 -22.56
CA ARG A 112 37.00 17.96 -21.88
C ARG A 112 36.72 17.90 -20.38
N ILE A 113 36.92 16.72 -19.79
CA ILE A 113 36.77 16.54 -18.34
C ILE A 113 37.85 17.36 -17.64
N SER A 114 37.44 18.34 -16.84
CA SER A 114 38.32 19.22 -16.07
C SER A 114 38.36 18.88 -14.58
N ALA A 115 37.29 18.27 -14.06
CA ALA A 115 37.21 17.82 -12.68
C ALA A 115 36.14 16.73 -12.54
N TRP A 116 36.05 16.15 -11.35
CA TRP A 116 34.97 15.29 -10.92
C TRP A 116 34.26 15.95 -9.75
N ARG A 117 32.93 15.97 -9.80
CA ARG A 117 32.08 16.41 -8.69
C ARG A 117 31.39 15.19 -8.11
N GLY A 118 31.29 15.13 -6.79
CA GLY A 118 30.61 14.03 -6.14
C GLY A 118 29.95 14.46 -4.86
N ARG A 119 28.85 13.78 -4.55
CA ARG A 119 27.99 14.02 -3.41
C ARG A 119 27.67 12.70 -2.74
N THR A 120 27.75 12.68 -1.42
CA THR A 120 27.29 11.57 -0.58
C THR A 120 26.29 12.10 0.44
N GLU A 121 25.30 11.28 0.77
CA GLU A 121 24.29 11.60 1.76
C GLU A 121 24.23 10.55 2.88
N VAL A 122 23.84 11.01 4.06
CA VAL A 122 23.47 10.18 5.20
C VAL A 122 22.12 10.66 5.69
N VAL A 123 21.19 9.74 5.86
CA VAL A 123 19.84 10.03 6.36
C VAL A 123 19.77 9.60 7.81
N LEU A 124 19.44 10.55 8.69
CA LEU A 124 19.09 10.30 10.08
C LEU A 124 17.58 10.11 10.18
N GLU A 125 17.13 9.06 10.85
CA GLU A 125 15.72 8.77 11.10
C GLU A 125 15.48 8.62 12.60
N SER A 126 14.45 9.26 13.13
CA SER A 126 14.17 9.25 14.58
C SER A 126 12.71 9.57 14.89
N ARG A 127 12.21 9.05 16.01
CA ARG A 127 10.96 9.51 16.65
C ARG A 127 11.20 10.63 17.67
N ASP A 128 12.43 10.75 18.16
CA ASP A 128 12.86 11.87 18.99
C ASP A 128 13.43 12.97 18.08
N PHE A 129 12.60 13.98 17.81
CA PHE A 129 12.96 15.07 16.91
C PHE A 129 14.07 15.92 17.51
N GLY A 130 14.09 16.09 18.84
CA GLY A 130 15.13 16.85 19.55
C GLY A 130 16.49 16.17 19.45
N ALA A 131 16.55 14.86 19.67
CA ALA A 131 17.78 14.09 19.54
C ALA A 131 18.33 14.13 18.10
N ALA A 132 17.46 13.99 17.09
CA ALA A 132 17.87 14.05 15.69
C ALA A 132 18.38 15.43 15.29
N SER A 133 17.68 16.51 15.67
CA SER A 133 18.11 17.88 15.36
C SER A 133 19.42 18.25 16.06
N LYS A 134 19.60 17.82 17.33
CA LYS A 134 20.86 18.04 18.05
C LYS A 134 22.02 17.32 17.36
N LEU A 135 21.84 16.05 17.02
CA LEU A 135 22.86 15.27 16.31
C LEU A 135 23.20 15.90 14.94
N ALA A 136 22.19 16.32 14.18
CA ALA A 136 22.40 17.01 12.91
C ALA A 136 23.23 18.30 13.08
N GLY A 137 22.96 19.09 14.12
CA GLY A 137 23.75 20.27 14.48
C GLY A 137 25.19 19.94 14.84
N GLU A 138 25.43 18.88 15.61
CA GLU A 138 26.77 18.41 15.95
C GLU A 138 27.54 17.86 14.72
N MET A 139 26.83 17.38 13.71
CA MET A 139 27.39 16.84 12.46
C MET A 139 27.62 17.91 11.39
N ALA A 140 27.20 19.16 11.61
CA ALA A 140 27.30 20.25 10.65
C ALA A 140 28.74 20.54 10.17
N SER A 141 29.76 20.16 10.94
CA SER A 141 31.19 20.26 10.58
C SER A 141 31.68 19.14 9.64
N ILE A 142 30.91 18.04 9.52
CA ILE A 142 31.24 16.87 8.70
C ILE A 142 30.37 16.86 7.44
N MET A 143 29.06 17.11 7.60
CA MET A 143 28.06 17.10 6.53
C MET A 143 27.07 18.25 6.76
N GLN A 144 26.57 18.84 5.68
CA GLN A 144 25.58 19.92 5.71
C GLN A 144 24.16 19.33 5.75
N VAL A 145 23.24 20.01 6.43
CA VAL A 145 21.81 19.64 6.37
C VAL A 145 21.25 20.04 5.00
N GLY A 146 20.74 19.06 4.26
CA GLY A 146 20.13 19.28 2.95
C GLY A 146 18.60 19.31 2.99
N ASN A 147 17.99 18.39 3.73
CA ASN A 147 16.54 18.28 3.81
C ASN A 147 16.09 17.78 5.19
N VAL A 148 14.92 18.22 5.63
CA VAL A 148 14.23 17.70 6.82
C VAL A 148 12.81 17.36 6.40
N GLN A 149 12.43 16.09 6.56
CA GLN A 149 11.13 15.58 6.17
C GLN A 149 10.49 14.84 7.34
N PHE A 150 9.23 15.15 7.63
CA PHE A 150 8.43 14.41 8.59
C PHE A 150 7.59 13.37 7.87
N SER A 151 7.37 12.23 8.53
CA SER A 151 6.61 11.10 8.00
C SER A 151 5.85 10.38 9.12
N LEU A 152 4.80 9.67 8.74
CA LEU A 152 4.05 8.79 9.63
C LEU A 152 4.74 7.41 9.70
N SER A 153 4.92 6.89 10.91
CA SER A 153 5.49 5.57 11.12
C SER A 153 4.56 4.47 10.63
N PRO A 154 5.09 3.31 10.19
CA PRO A 154 4.26 2.17 9.80
C PRO A 154 3.37 1.64 10.93
N GLU A 155 3.75 1.88 12.19
CA GLU A 155 2.94 1.52 13.36
C GLU A 155 1.76 2.46 13.53
N ALA A 156 2.01 3.77 13.51
CA ALA A 156 0.95 4.77 13.63
C ALA A 156 -0.01 4.71 12.42
N GLN A 157 0.51 4.45 11.22
CA GLN A 157 -0.29 4.21 10.03
C GLN A 157 -1.24 3.02 10.22
N ARG A 158 -0.72 1.85 10.62
CA ARG A 158 -1.56 0.65 10.83
C ARG A 158 -2.60 0.85 11.92
N ALA A 159 -2.25 1.54 13.01
CA ALA A 159 -3.19 1.87 14.08
C ALA A 159 -4.34 2.76 13.57
N ALA A 160 -4.01 3.77 12.76
CA ALA A 160 -5.01 4.63 12.13
C ALA A 160 -5.88 3.86 11.14
N GLU A 161 -5.29 3.04 10.27
CA GLU A 161 -6.00 2.20 9.30
C GLU A 161 -6.99 1.24 9.98
N GLN A 162 -6.59 0.62 11.10
CA GLN A 162 -7.47 -0.28 11.85
C GLN A 162 -8.67 0.46 12.43
N LYS A 163 -8.46 1.65 13.01
CA LYS A 163 -9.55 2.49 13.54
C LYS A 163 -10.50 2.92 12.43
N LEU A 164 -9.95 3.45 11.34
CA LEU A 164 -10.72 3.95 10.19
C LEU A 164 -11.47 2.83 9.46
N SER A 165 -10.94 1.60 9.46
CA SER A 165 -11.65 0.44 8.91
C SER A 165 -12.98 0.20 9.64
N GLY A 166 -13.00 0.28 10.97
CA GLY A 166 -14.23 0.16 11.75
C GLY A 166 -15.24 1.27 11.43
N GLU A 167 -14.76 2.51 11.30
CA GLU A 167 -15.59 3.67 10.96
C GLU A 167 -16.16 3.57 9.53
N ALA A 168 -15.35 3.17 8.56
CA ALA A 168 -15.77 3.00 7.17
C ALA A 168 -16.79 1.85 7.02
N ILE A 169 -16.59 0.72 7.72
CA ILE A 169 -17.56 -0.39 7.74
C ILE A 169 -18.87 0.05 8.38
N LYS A 170 -18.82 0.81 9.48
CA LYS A 170 -20.02 1.38 10.10
C LYS A 170 -20.75 2.30 9.10
N SER A 171 -20.03 3.20 8.44
CA SER A 171 -20.59 4.10 7.43
C SER A 171 -21.22 3.33 6.27
N PHE A 172 -20.59 2.25 5.79
CA PHE A 172 -21.13 1.38 4.74
C PHE A 172 -22.45 0.74 5.18
N ARG A 173 -22.50 0.20 6.40
CA ARG A 173 -23.71 -0.44 6.96
C ARG A 173 -24.85 0.56 7.16
N ASP A 174 -24.54 1.75 7.65
CA ASP A 174 -25.52 2.82 7.86
C ASP A 174 -26.10 3.30 6.51
N GLN A 175 -25.24 3.47 5.51
CA GLN A 175 -25.66 3.83 4.15
C GLN A 175 -26.51 2.73 3.51
N ALA A 176 -26.12 1.46 3.65
CA ALA A 176 -26.91 0.32 3.16
C ALA A 176 -28.29 0.25 3.80
N ALA A 177 -28.38 0.43 5.12
CA ALA A 177 -29.64 0.46 5.84
C ALA A 177 -30.53 1.62 5.37
N SER A 178 -29.97 2.83 5.31
CA SER A 178 -30.70 4.02 4.89
C SER A 178 -31.18 3.91 3.45
N SER A 179 -30.36 3.39 2.53
CA SER A 179 -30.75 3.23 1.14
C SER A 179 -31.80 2.14 0.97
N ALA A 180 -31.67 0.98 1.63
CA ALA A 180 -32.68 -0.07 1.57
C ALA A 180 -34.06 0.43 2.03
N GLN A 181 -34.10 1.14 3.17
CA GLN A 181 -35.34 1.73 3.68
C GLN A 181 -35.92 2.79 2.73
N ALA A 182 -35.08 3.63 2.12
CA ALA A 182 -35.52 4.64 1.16
C ALA A 182 -36.11 4.03 -0.13
N PHE A 183 -35.63 2.86 -0.54
CA PHE A 183 -36.19 2.10 -1.66
C PHE A 183 -37.43 1.25 -1.29
N GLY A 184 -37.89 1.30 -0.04
CA GLY A 184 -39.06 0.57 0.44
C GLY A 184 -38.79 -0.87 0.87
N PHE A 185 -37.52 -1.24 1.02
CA PHE A 185 -37.12 -2.55 1.57
C PHE A 185 -37.02 -2.50 3.09
N SER A 186 -37.20 -3.65 3.73
CA SER A 186 -37.18 -3.78 5.19
C SER A 186 -35.79 -4.07 5.75
N GLY A 187 -34.87 -4.54 4.90
CA GLY A 187 -33.50 -4.79 5.26
C GLY A 187 -32.59 -5.06 4.06
N TYR A 188 -31.41 -5.58 4.34
CA TYR A 188 -30.43 -5.96 3.32
C TYR A 188 -29.57 -7.14 3.80
N SER A 189 -28.93 -7.82 2.85
CA SER A 189 -27.79 -8.69 3.14
C SER A 189 -26.58 -8.28 2.32
N ILE A 190 -25.41 -8.32 2.94
CA ILE A 190 -24.14 -8.05 2.28
C ILE A 190 -23.84 -9.20 1.32
N ARG A 191 -23.52 -8.87 0.06
CA ARG A 191 -23.15 -9.86 -0.97
C ARG A 191 -21.65 -9.92 -1.16
N GLU A 192 -21.02 -8.77 -1.38
CA GLU A 192 -19.58 -8.65 -1.57
C GLU A 192 -19.09 -7.36 -0.91
N VAL A 193 -17.94 -7.43 -0.24
CA VAL A 193 -17.29 -6.27 0.36
C VAL A 193 -15.80 -6.35 0.06
N ASN A 194 -15.26 -5.22 -0.34
CA ASN A 194 -13.85 -4.98 -0.53
C ASN A 194 -13.44 -3.80 0.36
N VAL A 195 -12.49 -4.05 1.25
CA VAL A 195 -11.90 -3.02 2.12
C VAL A 195 -10.53 -2.68 1.58
N ASN A 196 -10.37 -1.46 1.10
CA ASN A 196 -9.14 -0.93 0.56
C ASN A 196 -8.54 0.08 1.52
N HIS A 197 -7.30 -0.17 1.96
CA HIS A 197 -6.48 0.81 2.66
C HIS A 197 -5.79 1.67 1.61
N SER A 198 -6.26 2.91 1.44
CA SER A 198 -5.58 3.85 0.57
C SER A 198 -4.40 4.42 1.35
N GLY A 199 -3.18 4.23 0.84
CA GLY A 199 -1.95 4.69 1.50
C GLY A 199 -1.98 6.20 1.79
N VAL A 200 -1.05 6.63 2.65
CA VAL A 200 -0.89 8.06 3.01
C VAL A 200 -0.73 8.87 1.73
N MET A 201 -1.73 9.67 1.37
CA MET A 201 -1.60 10.63 0.28
C MET A 201 -0.89 11.87 0.83
N PRO A 202 0.31 12.23 0.34
CA PRO A 202 0.93 13.49 0.71
C PRO A 202 0.04 14.62 0.18
N ARG A 203 -0.63 15.37 1.08
CA ARG A 203 -1.22 16.64 0.66
C ARG A 203 -0.10 17.67 0.49
N PRO A 204 -0.04 18.38 -0.64
CA PRO A 204 0.79 19.56 -0.75
C PRO A 204 0.35 20.57 0.32
N MET A 205 1.24 20.89 1.25
CA MET A 205 1.05 22.04 2.13
C MET A 205 0.94 23.28 1.26
N MET A 206 -0.21 23.96 1.32
CA MET A 206 -0.32 25.34 0.88
C MET A 206 0.54 26.16 1.83
N MET A 207 1.77 26.46 1.45
CA MET A 207 2.61 27.43 2.14
C MET A 207 1.87 28.77 2.13
N MET A 208 1.25 29.11 3.26
CA MET A 208 0.82 30.48 3.54
C MET A 208 2.08 31.32 3.41
N SER A 209 2.15 32.12 2.35
CA SER A 209 3.31 32.91 1.97
C SER A 209 3.86 33.65 3.18
N ALA A 210 5.10 33.35 3.55
CA ALA A 210 5.90 34.04 4.56
C ALA A 210 6.28 35.47 4.11
N ARG A 211 5.29 36.27 3.70
CA ARG A 211 5.47 37.71 3.40
C ARG A 211 5.04 38.62 4.56
N ALA A 212 4.76 38.05 5.74
CA ALA A 212 4.30 38.80 6.91
C ALA A 212 5.21 38.69 8.15
N MET A 213 6.39 38.05 8.08
CA MET A 213 7.36 38.09 9.18
C MET A 213 8.57 38.89 8.75
N GLY A 214 8.64 40.11 9.29
CA GLY A 214 9.69 41.08 9.06
C GLY A 214 11.08 40.57 9.44
N ALA A 215 12.06 41.22 8.85
CA ALA A 215 13.48 41.01 9.09
C ALA A 215 13.84 41.27 10.55
N ASP A 216 14.31 40.23 11.26
CA ASP A 216 15.28 40.31 12.36
C ASP A 216 15.76 38.90 12.72
N ALA A 217 16.79 38.42 12.02
CA ALA A 217 17.44 37.14 12.29
C ALA A 217 18.78 37.36 13.00
N LYS A 218 18.74 37.49 14.34
CA LYS A 218 19.88 37.21 15.21
C LYS A 218 19.41 36.34 16.37
N GLY A 219 19.86 35.09 16.38
CA GLY A 219 19.55 34.10 17.40
C GLY A 219 18.61 33.02 16.88
N MET A 220 19.16 32.01 16.20
CA MET A 220 18.44 30.77 15.91
C MET A 220 18.26 30.01 17.23
N ALA A 221 17.17 30.29 17.94
CA ALA A 221 16.59 29.35 18.86
C ALA A 221 16.20 28.08 18.08
N PRO A 222 16.17 26.89 18.71
CA PRO A 222 15.67 25.68 18.07
C PRO A 222 14.28 25.97 17.54
N MET A 223 14.13 25.96 16.21
CA MET A 223 12.81 26.10 15.60
C MET A 223 11.92 24.98 16.14
N PRO A 224 10.72 25.28 16.66
CA PRO A 224 9.75 24.26 17.02
C PRO A 224 9.43 23.45 15.76
N LEU A 225 10.01 22.26 15.67
CA LEU A 225 9.72 21.30 14.63
C LEU A 225 8.44 20.57 15.03
N GLU A 226 7.29 21.18 14.77
CA GLU A 226 6.02 20.45 14.84
C GLU A 226 5.91 19.57 13.58
N GLY A 227 5.88 18.25 13.78
CA GLY A 227 5.61 17.31 12.71
C GLY A 227 4.27 17.64 12.06
N GLY A 228 4.23 17.67 10.72
CA GLY A 228 2.98 17.88 10.00
C GLY A 228 1.99 16.75 10.27
N THR A 229 0.78 16.86 9.72
CA THR A 229 -0.19 15.76 9.73
C THR A 229 -0.18 15.00 8.41
N SER A 230 -0.48 13.72 8.47
CA SER A 230 -0.71 12.85 7.33
C SER A 230 -2.17 12.40 7.31
N THR A 231 -2.84 12.54 6.17
CA THR A 231 -4.20 12.02 6.01
C THR A 231 -4.14 10.52 5.69
N VAL A 232 -4.75 9.70 6.54
CA VAL A 232 -4.99 8.28 6.29
C VAL A 232 -6.44 8.09 5.87
N THR A 233 -6.69 7.29 4.83
CA THR A 233 -8.03 7.06 4.28
C THR A 233 -8.28 5.58 4.07
N VAL A 234 -9.44 5.10 4.51
CA VAL A 234 -9.90 3.73 4.27
C VAL A 234 -11.21 3.77 3.49
N ASN A 235 -11.27 2.99 2.42
CA ASN A 235 -12.41 2.88 1.53
C ASN A 235 -13.02 1.48 1.63
N VAL A 236 -14.34 1.40 1.80
CA VAL A 236 -15.12 0.17 1.81
C VAL A 236 -16.10 0.24 0.65
N SER A 237 -15.88 -0.59 -0.36
CA SER A 237 -16.78 -0.74 -1.50
C SER A 237 -17.44 -2.12 -1.49
N GLY A 238 -18.63 -2.24 -2.03
CA GLY A 238 -19.32 -3.52 -2.02
C GLY A 238 -20.71 -3.46 -2.64
N SER A 239 -21.35 -4.62 -2.66
CA SER A 239 -22.75 -4.75 -3.07
C SER A 239 -23.58 -5.37 -1.95
N VAL A 240 -24.78 -4.84 -1.79
CA VAL A 240 -25.81 -5.37 -0.89
C VAL A 240 -27.03 -5.78 -1.70
N GLN A 241 -27.69 -6.83 -1.24
CA GLN A 241 -28.95 -7.31 -1.76
C GLN A 241 -30.06 -6.84 -0.82
N MET A 242 -30.93 -5.95 -1.28
CA MET A 242 -32.06 -5.42 -0.51
C MET A 242 -33.15 -6.50 -0.37
N LYS A 243 -33.88 -6.49 0.76
CA LYS A 243 -34.88 -7.50 1.15
C LYS A 243 -36.11 -6.91 1.83
#